data_AF-A0A949IGV6-F1
#
_entry.id   AF-A0A949IGV6-F1
#
_cell.length_a   1.000
_cell.length_b   1.000
_cell.length_c   1.000
_cell.angle_alpha   90.00
_cell.angle_beta   90.00
_cell.angle_gamma   90.00
#
_symmetry.space_group_name_H-M   'P 1'
#
loop_
_entity.id
_entity.type
_entity.pdbx_description
1 polymer ?
#
loop_
_entity_poly.entity_id
_entity_poly.type
_entity_poly.pdbx_seq_one_letter_code
_entity_poly.pdbx_strand_id
1 'polypeptide(L)'
;MHSLAESDLAQSRHMAAKNSQTIENVKRLFPVRGKTLAQSHPQLAKEWHPKLNKGYTPQQFSYGSNVACWWQCLEDKDHVWQARIYNRTLQGSGCPTCNLGSATDLRDYRKVLKQFMKEKNKGVNPYKLPWHKKVWWQCPRAEDHIWKSTFNRRPGERCPFCRGKKASSTNNLNLYPAIAKQWHPTKNGKLKPNQVCTGSSKKVWWRCKKGADHEWSARIMTRTRGGGGCPFCMNQKVSVTNSLATGHPEVVKQWHPTKNGKLKPKDVTSASTSKVWWKCPQGPDHEWQALVLSRTTLKTGCPFCCNKKLSVTNSLTAVNPKAAKEWHPTKNGKLKPDQLTALTFKKVWFKCSTCGHEWRTSPQLRTARGYGCPSCRYDKVRKIRKADLAENRVDY
;
A
#
# COMPACT_ATOMS: atom_id res chain seq x y z
N MET A 1 42.37 10.17 -41.37
CA MET A 1 42.69 11.59 -41.10
C MET A 1 41.73 12.30 -40.13
N HIS A 2 40.65 11.68 -39.65
CA HIS A 2 39.74 12.30 -38.67
C HIS A 2 40.07 12.02 -37.19
N SER A 3 40.93 11.04 -36.85
CA SER A 3 41.23 10.72 -35.43
C SER A 3 42.48 11.39 -34.85
N LEU A 4 43.35 11.99 -35.68
CA LEU A 4 44.53 12.71 -35.20
C LEU A 4 44.20 14.16 -34.79
N ALA A 5 43.17 14.75 -35.41
CA ALA A 5 42.70 16.09 -35.06
C ALA A 5 41.97 16.13 -33.70
N GLU A 6 41.26 15.06 -33.32
CA GLU A 6 40.58 14.97 -32.02
C GLU A 6 41.56 14.68 -30.87
N SER A 7 42.66 13.94 -31.12
CA SER A 7 43.70 13.69 -30.11
C SER A 7 44.52 14.94 -29.79
N ASP A 8 44.80 15.80 -30.78
CA ASP A 8 45.49 17.08 -30.56
C ASP A 8 44.61 18.11 -29.84
N LEU A 9 43.30 18.13 -30.12
CA LEU A 9 42.32 18.94 -29.38
C LEU A 9 42.11 18.45 -27.94
N ALA A 10 42.22 17.14 -27.70
CA ALA A 10 42.15 16.56 -26.36
C ALA A 10 43.45 16.80 -25.57
N GLN A 11 44.63 16.68 -26.18
CA GLN A 11 45.92 16.98 -25.55
C GLN A 11 46.10 18.47 -25.26
N SER A 12 45.61 19.38 -26.12
CA SER A 12 45.66 20.83 -25.84
C SER A 12 44.72 21.22 -24.67
N ARG A 13 43.54 20.58 -24.56
CA ARG A 13 42.64 20.70 -23.41
C ARG A 13 43.23 20.11 -22.12
N HIS A 14 43.98 19.01 -22.22
CA HIS A 14 44.64 18.38 -21.08
C HIS A 14 45.88 19.16 -20.60
N MET A 15 46.60 19.87 -21.49
CA MET A 15 47.71 20.78 -21.13
C MET A 15 47.20 22.11 -20.55
N ALA A 16 46.07 22.64 -21.02
CA ALA A 16 45.44 23.85 -20.44
C ALA A 16 44.95 23.65 -18.99
N ALA A 17 44.61 22.41 -18.60
CA ALA A 17 44.23 22.06 -17.24
C ALA A 17 45.43 22.03 -16.26
N LYS A 18 46.67 21.79 -16.76
CA LYS A 18 47.89 21.72 -15.94
C LYS A 18 48.49 23.10 -15.59
N ASN A 19 48.06 24.19 -16.22
CA ASN A 19 48.50 25.56 -15.96
C ASN A 19 47.38 26.47 -15.40
N SER A 20 46.49 25.92 -14.60
CA SER A 20 45.43 26.68 -13.91
C SER A 20 45.97 27.32 -12.64
N GLN A 21 46.54 28.52 -12.74
CA GLN A 21 47.00 29.30 -11.59
C GLN A 21 45.86 30.13 -11.00
N THR A 22 45.66 30.07 -9.68
CA THR A 22 44.81 31.04 -8.98
C THR A 22 45.63 32.29 -8.67
N ILE A 23 44.98 33.45 -8.55
CA ILE A 23 45.66 34.73 -8.32
C ILE A 23 46.50 34.71 -7.04
N GLU A 24 46.14 33.87 -6.06
CA GLU A 24 46.89 33.70 -4.84
C GLU A 24 48.26 33.05 -5.05
N ASN A 25 48.42 32.30 -6.13
CA ASN A 25 49.62 31.53 -6.44
C ASN A 25 50.52 32.23 -7.46
N VAL A 26 50.17 33.44 -7.90
CA VAL A 26 50.98 34.25 -8.83
C VAL A 26 52.25 34.73 -8.10
N LYS A 27 53.40 34.18 -8.47
CA LYS A 27 54.72 34.53 -7.90
C LYS A 27 55.44 35.64 -8.66
N ARG A 28 55.24 35.72 -9.98
CA ARG A 28 55.87 36.71 -10.87
C ARG A 28 54.92 37.05 -12.02
N LEU A 29 54.82 38.35 -12.34
CA LEU A 29 54.08 38.81 -13.51
C LEU A 29 54.98 38.71 -14.75
N PHE A 30 54.45 38.17 -15.84
CA PHE A 30 55.11 38.18 -17.14
C PHE A 30 54.69 39.43 -17.93
N PRO A 31 55.59 40.02 -18.74
CA PRO A 31 55.26 41.15 -19.59
C PRO A 31 54.06 40.83 -20.49
N VAL A 32 53.04 41.70 -20.48
CA VAL A 32 51.84 41.54 -21.29
C VAL A 32 52.18 41.82 -22.75
N ARG A 33 52.22 40.78 -23.60
CA ARG A 33 52.31 40.92 -25.06
C ARG A 33 50.90 41.17 -25.61
N GLY A 34 50.55 42.44 -25.86
CA GLY A 34 49.23 42.85 -26.37
C GLY A 34 48.42 43.73 -25.41
N LYS A 35 47.09 43.77 -25.56
CA LYS A 35 46.21 44.57 -24.69
C LYS A 35 46.01 43.91 -23.32
N THR A 36 46.00 44.71 -22.26
CA THR A 36 45.65 44.28 -20.90
C THR A 36 44.14 44.03 -20.77
N LEU A 37 43.71 43.38 -19.69
CA LEU A 37 42.28 43.22 -19.36
C LEU A 37 41.59 44.59 -19.25
N ALA A 38 42.21 45.56 -18.58
CA ALA A 38 41.67 46.92 -18.45
C ALA A 38 41.51 47.64 -19.80
N GLN A 39 42.47 47.49 -20.72
CA GLN A 39 42.45 48.17 -22.02
C GLN A 39 41.45 47.55 -23.01
N SER A 40 41.30 46.22 -22.97
CA SER A 40 40.41 45.50 -23.89
C SER A 40 38.97 45.42 -23.39
N HIS A 41 38.77 45.28 -22.07
CA HIS A 41 37.45 45.08 -21.45
C HIS A 41 37.28 45.98 -20.21
N PRO A 42 37.23 47.32 -20.38
CA PRO A 42 37.18 48.27 -19.27
C PRO A 42 35.94 48.10 -18.37
N GLN A 43 34.82 47.62 -18.91
CA GLN A 43 33.62 47.36 -18.10
C GLN A 43 33.78 46.12 -17.21
N LEU A 44 34.38 45.04 -17.73
CA LEU A 44 34.70 43.86 -16.92
C LEU A 44 35.74 44.18 -15.85
N ALA A 45 36.69 45.07 -16.12
CA ALA A 45 37.68 45.49 -15.14
C ALA A 45 37.05 46.16 -13.89
N LYS A 46 35.84 46.74 -14.01
CA LYS A 46 35.09 47.28 -12.86
C LYS A 46 34.56 46.19 -11.92
N GLU A 47 34.38 44.97 -12.42
CA GLU A 47 34.01 43.80 -11.61
C GLU A 47 35.21 43.19 -10.87
N TRP A 48 36.43 43.71 -11.06
CA TRP A 48 37.60 43.22 -10.34
C TRP A 48 37.47 43.46 -8.84
N HIS A 49 37.60 42.42 -8.03
CA HIS A 49 37.46 42.58 -6.59
C HIS A 49 38.63 43.43 -6.03
N PRO A 50 38.36 44.52 -5.28
CA PRO A 50 39.40 45.48 -4.89
C PRO A 50 40.44 44.93 -3.90
N LYS A 51 40.04 44.01 -2.99
CA LYS A 51 40.91 43.51 -1.91
C LYS A 51 41.40 42.06 -2.05
N LEU A 52 40.58 41.15 -2.56
CA LEU A 52 40.89 39.70 -2.61
C LEU A 52 41.92 39.32 -3.69
N ASN A 53 42.24 40.21 -4.62
CA ASN A 53 43.20 39.95 -5.69
C ASN A 53 44.65 40.29 -5.32
N LYS A 54 44.99 40.24 -4.02
CA LYS A 54 46.36 40.45 -3.47
C LYS A 54 47.07 41.71 -3.98
N GLY A 55 46.34 42.80 -4.17
CA GLY A 55 46.88 44.07 -4.67
C GLY A 55 47.19 44.10 -6.17
N TYR A 56 46.98 43.00 -6.90
CA TYR A 56 47.09 43.00 -8.36
C TYR A 56 45.93 43.75 -9.01
N THR A 57 46.23 44.41 -10.12
CA THR A 57 45.28 45.23 -10.87
C THR A 57 44.93 44.62 -12.23
N PRO A 58 43.77 44.94 -12.82
CA PRO A 58 43.40 44.50 -14.17
C PRO A 58 44.38 44.91 -15.27
N GLN A 59 45.22 45.93 -15.05
CA GLN A 59 46.25 46.38 -16.00
C GLN A 59 47.44 45.41 -16.07
N GLN A 60 47.62 44.54 -15.07
CA GLN A 60 48.79 43.66 -14.99
C GLN A 60 48.58 42.31 -15.68
N PHE A 61 47.38 42.02 -16.17
CA PHE A 61 47.05 40.75 -16.83
C PHE A 61 46.59 40.96 -18.27
N SER A 62 46.97 40.04 -19.15
CA SER A 62 46.38 39.92 -20.48
C SER A 62 44.91 39.48 -20.38
N TYR A 63 44.06 39.98 -21.28
CA TYR A 63 42.65 39.58 -21.36
C TYR A 63 42.46 38.08 -21.67
N GLY A 64 43.45 37.41 -22.26
CA GLY A 64 43.45 35.96 -22.51
C GLY A 64 44.02 35.12 -21.36
N SER A 65 44.29 35.72 -20.19
CA SER A 65 44.94 35.03 -19.08
C SER A 65 44.11 33.86 -18.52
N ASN A 66 44.77 32.72 -18.26
CA ASN A 66 44.17 31.56 -17.60
C ASN A 66 44.07 31.70 -16.07
N VAL A 67 44.56 32.82 -15.50
CA VAL A 67 44.56 33.06 -14.05
C VAL A 67 43.13 33.20 -13.53
N ALA A 68 42.79 32.46 -12.47
CA ALA A 68 41.55 32.60 -11.74
C ALA A 68 41.66 33.72 -10.70
N CYS A 69 40.84 34.75 -10.82
CA CYS A 69 40.80 35.90 -9.90
C CYS A 69 39.41 36.07 -9.30
N TRP A 70 39.34 36.88 -8.24
CA TRP A 70 38.09 37.24 -7.57
C TRP A 70 37.41 38.39 -8.29
N TRP A 71 36.12 38.22 -8.53
CA TRP A 71 35.23 39.20 -9.14
C TRP A 71 34.14 39.56 -8.14
N GLN A 72 33.71 40.82 -8.15
CA GLN A 72 32.63 41.34 -7.34
C GLN A 72 31.52 41.83 -8.28
N CYS A 73 30.29 41.42 -8.01
CA CYS A 73 29.17 41.79 -8.87
C CYS A 73 28.90 43.29 -8.76
N LEU A 74 28.59 43.93 -9.90
CA LEU A 74 28.21 45.35 -9.90
C LEU A 74 26.80 45.57 -9.31
N GLU A 75 25.90 44.60 -9.51
CA GLU A 75 24.50 44.64 -9.06
C GLU A 75 24.31 44.19 -7.60
N ASP A 76 25.15 43.28 -7.10
CA ASP A 76 25.11 42.73 -5.74
C ASP A 76 26.52 42.75 -5.13
N LYS A 77 26.84 43.79 -4.35
CA LYS A 77 28.17 43.97 -3.77
C LYS A 77 28.54 42.88 -2.75
N ASP A 78 27.57 42.16 -2.21
CA ASP A 78 27.81 41.01 -1.32
C ASP A 78 28.18 39.75 -2.13
N HIS A 79 27.87 39.73 -3.43
CA HIS A 79 28.17 38.60 -4.29
C HIS A 79 29.57 38.70 -4.90
N VAL A 80 30.44 37.83 -4.40
CA VAL A 80 31.83 37.67 -4.83
C VAL A 80 32.05 36.23 -5.32
N TRP A 81 32.72 36.06 -6.45
CA TRP A 81 33.02 34.73 -7.00
C TRP A 81 34.40 34.69 -7.67
N GLN A 82 34.95 33.49 -7.82
CA GLN A 82 36.19 33.26 -8.55
C GLN A 82 35.89 32.83 -9.99
N ALA A 83 36.56 33.43 -10.96
CA ALA A 83 36.49 33.03 -12.37
C ALA A 83 37.79 33.36 -13.09
N ARG A 84 38.07 32.65 -14.18
CA ARG A 84 39.27 32.89 -15.00
C ARG A 84 39.09 34.10 -15.90
N ILE A 85 40.16 34.87 -16.11
CA ILE A 85 40.12 36.08 -16.94
C ILE A 85 39.66 35.75 -18.36
N TYR A 86 40.24 34.74 -19.02
CA TYR A 86 39.80 34.35 -20.38
C TYR A 86 38.34 33.87 -20.44
N ASN A 87 37.83 33.23 -19.38
CA ASN A 87 36.42 32.82 -19.33
C ASN A 87 35.49 34.04 -19.29
N ARG A 88 35.91 35.11 -18.63
CA ARG A 88 35.14 36.35 -18.49
C ARG A 88 35.20 37.21 -19.74
N THR A 89 36.33 37.20 -20.45
CA THR A 89 36.56 38.01 -21.66
C THR A 89 36.18 37.25 -22.93
N LEU A 90 36.94 36.22 -23.31
CA LEU A 90 36.81 35.48 -24.57
C LEU A 90 35.58 34.55 -24.60
N GLN A 91 35.23 33.95 -23.47
CA GLN A 91 34.05 33.07 -23.38
C GLN A 91 32.80 33.81 -22.88
N GLY A 92 32.92 35.10 -22.52
CA GLY A 92 31.78 35.94 -22.13
C GLY A 92 31.02 35.48 -20.87
N SER A 93 31.62 34.69 -19.98
CA SER A 93 30.94 34.26 -18.75
C SER A 93 30.62 35.47 -17.87
N GLY A 94 29.33 35.63 -17.54
CA GLY A 94 28.83 36.72 -16.68
C GLY A 94 28.82 36.33 -15.21
N CYS A 95 28.28 37.22 -14.37
CA CYS A 95 28.12 36.92 -12.96
C CYS A 95 27.18 35.71 -12.81
N PRO A 96 27.58 34.64 -12.09
CA PRO A 96 26.80 33.42 -12.04
C PRO A 96 25.42 33.65 -11.39
N THR A 97 25.25 34.65 -10.54
CA THR A 97 23.94 35.00 -9.97
C THR A 97 23.11 35.89 -10.89
N CYS A 98 23.69 36.90 -11.55
CA CYS A 98 22.94 37.76 -12.47
C CYS A 98 22.53 37.04 -13.76
N ASN A 99 23.36 36.12 -14.25
CA ASN A 99 23.05 35.31 -15.43
C ASN A 99 21.89 34.33 -15.20
N LEU A 100 21.49 34.12 -13.94
CA LEU A 100 20.34 33.27 -13.57
C LEU A 100 19.01 34.04 -13.53
N GLY A 101 19.03 35.32 -13.92
CA GLY A 101 17.85 36.17 -14.11
C GLY A 101 17.86 37.42 -13.22
N SER A 102 17.12 38.44 -13.65
CA SER A 102 16.98 39.72 -12.92
C SER A 102 16.41 39.54 -11.51
N ALA A 103 16.69 40.49 -10.61
CA ALA A 103 16.03 40.57 -9.31
C ALA A 103 14.51 40.62 -9.47
N THR A 104 13.78 40.03 -8.52
CA THR A 104 12.32 39.96 -8.59
C THR A 104 11.69 41.10 -7.80
N ASP A 105 10.79 41.84 -8.42
CA ASP A 105 9.88 42.73 -7.70
C ASP A 105 8.66 41.93 -7.21
N LEU A 106 8.52 41.77 -5.90
CA LEU A 106 7.38 41.04 -5.34
C LEU A 106 6.04 41.78 -5.51
N ARG A 107 6.00 43.04 -5.97
CA ARG A 107 4.73 43.73 -6.30
C ARG A 107 3.98 43.03 -7.43
N ASP A 108 4.70 42.40 -8.36
CA ASP A 108 4.12 41.56 -9.42
C ASP A 108 3.45 40.29 -8.87
N TYR A 109 3.79 39.94 -7.62
CA TYR A 109 3.29 38.76 -6.92
C TYR A 109 2.59 39.16 -5.63
N ARG A 110 1.56 40.03 -5.70
CA ARG A 110 0.84 40.59 -4.54
C ARG A 110 0.50 39.56 -3.44
N LYS A 111 0.04 38.35 -3.80
CA LYS A 111 -0.27 37.26 -2.85
C LYS A 111 0.98 36.71 -2.12
N VAL A 112 2.13 36.73 -2.78
CA VAL A 112 3.43 36.30 -2.23
C VAL A 112 4.06 37.41 -1.41
N LEU A 113 3.96 38.66 -1.85
CA LEU A 113 4.43 39.81 -1.08
C LEU A 113 3.79 39.86 0.31
N LYS A 114 2.50 39.54 0.44
CA LYS A 114 1.80 39.39 1.73
C LYS A 114 2.39 38.31 2.65
N GLN A 115 3.13 37.35 2.10
CA GLN A 115 3.78 36.28 2.87
C GLN A 115 5.19 36.64 3.33
N PHE A 116 5.76 37.76 2.86
CA PHE A 116 7.12 38.16 3.20
C PHE A 116 7.21 38.70 4.63
N MET A 117 8.00 38.07 5.50
CA MET A 117 8.12 38.47 6.90
C MET A 117 9.14 39.60 7.09
N LYS A 118 8.70 40.86 7.09
CA LYS A 118 9.58 42.04 7.22
C LYS A 118 10.52 41.95 8.42
N GLU A 119 9.98 41.64 9.61
CA GLU A 119 10.75 41.56 10.85
C GLU A 119 11.86 40.49 10.84
N LYS A 120 11.64 39.38 10.12
CA LYS A 120 12.64 38.30 10.01
C LYS A 120 13.62 38.50 8.85
N ASN A 121 13.34 39.43 7.95
CA ASN A 121 14.12 39.72 6.73
C ASN A 121 14.69 41.15 6.74
N LYS A 122 15.12 41.64 7.90
CA LYS A 122 15.74 42.97 8.03
C LYS A 122 16.87 43.14 7.02
N GLY A 123 16.90 44.27 6.33
CA GLY A 123 17.90 44.58 5.29
C GLY A 123 17.65 43.96 3.91
N VAL A 124 16.56 43.19 3.72
CA VAL A 124 16.21 42.64 2.40
C VAL A 124 15.08 43.46 1.77
N ASN A 125 15.35 44.07 0.61
CA ASN A 125 14.33 44.78 -0.16
C ASN A 125 13.44 43.80 -0.96
N PRO A 126 12.14 43.65 -0.64
CA PRO A 126 11.24 42.73 -1.35
C PRO A 126 10.93 43.15 -2.80
N TYR A 127 11.23 44.39 -3.18
CA TYR A 127 10.99 44.93 -4.53
C TYR A 127 12.20 44.74 -5.46
N LYS A 128 13.33 44.30 -4.90
CA LYS A 128 14.55 43.92 -5.63
C LYS A 128 15.11 42.62 -5.04
N LEU A 129 14.26 41.60 -4.90
CA LEU A 129 14.64 40.35 -4.26
C LEU A 129 15.57 39.51 -5.16
N PRO A 130 16.82 39.23 -4.76
CA PRO A 130 17.71 38.38 -5.54
C PRO A 130 17.15 36.94 -5.58
N TRP A 131 17.14 36.32 -6.76
CA TRP A 131 16.47 35.02 -6.98
C TRP A 131 17.04 33.88 -6.10
N HIS A 132 18.31 33.95 -5.73
CA HIS A 132 19.01 32.97 -4.89
C HIS A 132 18.87 33.25 -3.39
N LYS A 133 18.37 34.43 -3.00
CA LYS A 133 18.26 34.83 -1.58
C LYS A 133 17.17 34.01 -0.90
N LYS A 134 17.54 33.27 0.14
CA LYS A 134 16.57 32.61 1.03
C LYS A 134 16.06 33.61 2.05
N VAL A 135 14.76 33.83 2.05
CA VAL A 135 14.07 34.74 2.99
C VAL A 135 13.01 33.97 3.78
N TRP A 136 12.57 34.55 4.88
CA TRP A 136 11.50 34.04 5.72
C TRP A 136 10.13 34.42 5.17
N TRP A 137 9.26 33.41 5.12
CA TRP A 137 7.90 33.51 4.64
C TRP A 137 6.94 33.03 5.73
N GLN A 138 5.74 33.60 5.76
CA GLN A 138 4.63 33.16 6.59
C GLN A 138 3.38 32.99 5.73
N CYS A 139 2.71 31.84 5.85
CA CYS A 139 1.48 31.59 5.13
C CYS A 139 0.31 32.21 5.91
N PRO A 140 -0.63 32.93 5.26
CA PRO A 140 -1.80 33.47 5.96
C PRO A 140 -2.78 32.39 6.45
N ARG A 141 -2.58 31.10 6.10
CA ARG A 141 -3.48 30.02 6.53
C ARG A 141 -3.30 29.62 7.99
N ALA A 142 -2.11 29.84 8.57
CA ALA A 142 -1.85 29.56 9.97
C ALA A 142 -0.56 30.25 10.44
N GLU A 143 -0.54 30.64 11.71
CA GLU A 143 0.58 31.38 12.30
C GLU A 143 1.88 30.59 12.29
N ASP A 144 1.82 29.27 12.49
CA ASP A 144 2.97 28.37 12.55
C ASP A 144 3.48 27.94 11.16
N HIS A 145 2.87 28.41 10.07
CA HIS A 145 3.34 28.17 8.71
C HIS A 145 4.49 29.11 8.35
N ILE A 146 5.59 29.01 9.08
CA ILE A 146 6.79 29.84 8.89
C ILE A 146 7.90 29.00 8.27
N TRP A 147 8.46 29.44 7.14
CA TRP A 147 9.56 28.73 6.48
C TRP A 147 10.57 29.67 5.84
N LYS A 148 11.80 29.18 5.66
CA LYS A 148 12.88 29.87 4.95
C LYS A 148 13.14 29.22 3.61
N SER A 149 12.99 29.95 2.51
CA SER A 149 13.27 29.46 1.15
C SER A 149 13.56 30.61 0.18
N THR A 150 14.07 30.29 -1.01
CA THR A 150 14.08 31.24 -2.14
C THR A 150 12.68 31.47 -2.68
N PHE A 151 12.50 32.52 -3.47
CA PHE A 151 11.26 32.74 -4.22
C PHE A 151 11.31 32.00 -5.58
N ASN A 152 10.33 31.14 -5.84
CA ASN A 152 10.16 30.48 -7.14
C ASN A 152 8.98 31.12 -7.89
N ARG A 153 9.25 31.65 -9.09
CA ARG A 153 8.29 32.33 -9.97
C ARG A 153 7.23 31.39 -10.54
N ARG A 154 7.47 30.07 -10.54
CA ARG A 154 6.48 29.09 -11.03
C ARG A 154 5.16 29.23 -10.25
N PRO A 155 4.00 29.18 -10.92
CA PRO A 155 2.71 29.20 -10.27
C PRO A 155 2.50 27.95 -9.39
N GLY A 156 1.73 28.09 -8.31
CA GLY A 156 1.38 26.98 -7.41
C GLY A 156 1.45 27.33 -5.92
N GLU A 157 0.95 26.41 -5.09
CA GLU A 157 1.05 26.49 -3.63
C GLU A 157 2.52 26.41 -3.20
N ARG A 158 2.99 27.37 -2.39
CA ARG A 158 4.40 27.49 -1.99
C ARG A 158 4.64 27.12 -0.53
N CYS A 159 3.61 27.22 0.31
CA CYS A 159 3.74 26.90 1.72
C CYS A 159 4.02 25.39 1.90
N PRO A 160 5.18 24.99 2.45
CA PRO A 160 5.54 23.58 2.61
C PRO A 160 4.59 22.83 3.55
N PHE A 161 3.93 23.55 4.46
CA PHE A 161 2.94 23.00 5.37
C PHE A 161 1.62 22.72 4.64
N CYS A 162 1.11 23.68 3.88
CA CYS A 162 -0.10 23.49 3.06
C CYS A 162 0.05 22.37 2.02
N ARG A 163 1.25 22.18 1.48
CA ARG A 163 1.57 21.06 0.57
C ARG A 163 1.75 19.71 1.26
N GLY A 164 1.67 19.65 2.58
CA GLY A 164 1.92 18.43 3.36
C GLY A 164 3.37 17.95 3.35
N LYS A 165 4.34 18.82 3.03
CA LYS A 165 5.78 18.51 3.08
C LYS A 165 6.38 18.73 4.47
N LYS A 166 5.82 19.64 5.26
CA LYS A 166 6.18 19.87 6.67
C LYS A 166 4.94 19.77 7.56
N ALA A 167 5.11 19.20 8.75
CA ALA A 167 4.04 19.13 9.75
C ALA A 167 3.86 20.49 10.46
N SER A 168 2.62 20.81 10.78
CA SER A 168 2.15 22.03 11.45
C SER A 168 0.84 21.71 12.18
N SER A 169 0.39 22.61 13.03
CA SER A 169 -0.90 22.59 13.72
C SER A 169 -2.07 22.18 12.80
N THR A 170 -2.07 22.61 11.54
CA THR A 170 -3.18 22.40 10.60
C THR A 170 -3.11 21.13 9.75
N ASN A 171 -2.06 20.31 9.86
CA ASN A 171 -1.91 19.14 8.99
C ASN A 171 -1.24 17.93 9.64
N ASN A 172 -0.99 17.97 10.95
CA ASN A 172 -0.29 16.90 11.67
C ASN A 172 -1.26 15.83 12.22
N LEU A 173 -0.72 14.68 12.68
CA LEU A 173 -1.53 13.54 13.09
C LEU A 173 -2.42 13.80 14.32
N ASN A 174 -2.15 14.82 15.14
CA ASN A 174 -3.03 15.17 16.27
C ASN A 174 -4.43 15.58 15.84
N LEU A 175 -4.63 15.97 14.58
CA LEU A 175 -5.96 16.17 14.00
C LEU A 175 -6.81 14.89 13.95
N TYR A 176 -6.20 13.71 14.18
CA TYR A 176 -6.88 12.43 14.28
C TYR A 176 -6.58 11.76 15.64
N PRO A 177 -7.18 12.22 16.75
CA PRO A 177 -6.83 11.76 18.10
C PRO A 177 -6.94 10.24 18.29
N ALA A 178 -7.98 9.61 17.72
CA ALA A 178 -8.17 8.17 17.79
C ALA A 178 -7.07 7.36 17.07
N ILE A 179 -6.48 7.93 16.01
CA ILE A 179 -5.37 7.34 15.27
C ILE A 179 -4.05 7.64 15.99
N ALA A 180 -3.85 8.86 16.48
CA ALA A 180 -2.66 9.24 17.26
C ALA A 180 -2.51 8.39 18.54
N LYS A 181 -3.63 8.03 19.20
CA LYS A 181 -3.66 7.09 20.34
C LYS A 181 -3.16 5.67 19.99
N GLN A 182 -3.13 5.33 18.70
CA GLN A 182 -2.60 4.05 18.20
C GLN A 182 -1.13 4.16 17.77
N TRP A 183 -0.47 5.30 18.01
CA TRP A 183 0.97 5.42 17.76
C TRP A 183 1.73 4.46 18.65
N HIS A 184 2.67 3.71 18.06
CA HIS A 184 3.45 2.77 18.85
C HIS A 184 4.37 3.52 19.83
N PRO A 185 4.45 3.13 21.12
CA PRO A 185 5.18 3.87 22.15
C PRO A 185 6.70 3.94 21.92
N THR A 186 7.33 2.86 21.44
CA THR A 186 8.81 2.78 21.33
C THR A 186 9.35 2.61 19.90
N LYS A 187 8.68 1.84 19.03
CA LYS A 187 9.16 1.48 17.67
C LYS A 187 9.28 2.64 16.66
N ASN A 188 8.81 3.84 16.99
CA ASN A 188 8.96 5.03 16.15
C ASN A 188 10.15 5.92 16.58
N GLY A 189 10.95 5.47 17.56
CA GLY A 189 12.05 6.25 18.11
C GLY A 189 11.58 7.59 18.67
N LYS A 190 12.29 8.68 18.33
CA LYS A 190 11.95 10.04 18.79
C LYS A 190 10.80 10.71 18.01
N LEU A 191 10.28 10.08 16.95
CA LEU A 191 9.26 10.66 16.09
C LEU A 191 7.90 10.68 16.80
N LYS A 192 7.30 11.87 16.91
CA LYS A 192 6.01 12.09 17.57
C LYS A 192 4.86 12.31 16.56
N PRO A 193 3.59 12.02 16.92
CA PRO A 193 2.43 12.26 16.07
C PRO A 193 2.32 13.70 15.51
N ASN A 194 2.66 14.70 16.31
CA ASN A 194 2.61 16.11 15.87
C ASN A 194 3.72 16.51 14.87
N GLN A 195 4.71 15.64 14.63
CA GLN A 195 5.83 15.89 13.71
C GLN A 195 5.62 15.29 12.32
N VAL A 196 4.46 14.65 12.07
CA VAL A 196 4.17 14.00 10.80
C VAL A 196 2.86 14.49 10.20
N CYS A 197 2.87 14.71 8.88
CA CYS A 197 1.68 15.10 8.14
C CYS A 197 0.70 13.93 8.01
N THR A 198 -0.60 14.21 8.10
CA THR A 198 -1.69 13.22 7.97
C THR A 198 -1.70 12.56 6.59
N GLY A 199 -1.28 13.27 5.54
CA GLY A 199 -1.16 12.75 4.17
C GLY A 199 0.19 12.08 3.85
N SER A 200 1.05 11.80 4.84
CA SER A 200 2.38 11.26 4.58
C SER A 200 2.35 9.78 4.15
N SER A 201 3.18 9.44 3.16
CA SER A 201 3.45 8.05 2.74
C SER A 201 4.44 7.32 3.65
N LYS A 202 4.99 7.99 4.68
CA LYS A 202 5.94 7.40 5.63
C LYS A 202 5.28 6.24 6.38
N LYS A 203 5.96 5.09 6.40
CA LYS A 203 5.57 3.95 7.23
C LYS A 203 6.04 4.17 8.66
N VAL A 204 5.14 3.95 9.60
CA VAL A 204 5.39 4.04 11.04
C VAL A 204 4.72 2.84 11.72
N TRP A 205 5.15 2.55 12.94
CA TRP A 205 4.59 1.50 13.76
C TRP A 205 3.36 2.00 14.52
N TRP A 206 2.34 1.15 14.55
CA TRP A 206 1.07 1.34 15.22
C TRP A 206 0.84 0.22 16.22
N ARG A 207 0.05 0.51 17.24
CA ARG A 207 -0.43 -0.45 18.23
C ARG A 207 -1.90 -0.19 18.57
N CYS A 208 -2.71 -1.23 18.62
CA CYS A 208 -4.08 -1.14 19.15
C CYS A 208 -4.12 -1.65 20.59
N LYS A 209 -5.08 -1.16 21.39
CA LYS A 209 -5.27 -1.61 22.79
C LYS A 209 -6.03 -2.94 22.91
N LYS A 210 -6.63 -3.45 21.82
CA LYS A 210 -7.47 -4.66 21.82
C LYS A 210 -6.68 -5.97 21.96
N GLY A 211 -5.37 -5.95 21.71
CA GLY A 211 -4.49 -7.09 21.92
C GLY A 211 -3.05 -6.63 22.11
N ALA A 212 -2.30 -7.30 22.97
CA ALA A 212 -0.91 -6.95 23.26
C ALA A 212 -0.01 -7.13 22.02
N ASP A 213 -0.33 -8.09 21.17
CA ASP A 213 0.35 -8.41 19.91
C ASP A 213 -0.19 -7.62 18.71
N HIS A 214 -1.13 -6.68 18.92
CA HIS A 214 -1.71 -5.87 17.84
C HIS A 214 -0.78 -4.74 17.43
N GLU A 215 0.39 -5.09 16.91
CA GLU A 215 1.41 -4.16 16.45
C GLU A 215 1.66 -4.34 14.96
N TRP A 216 1.64 -3.24 14.20
CA TRP A 216 1.84 -3.31 12.74
C TRP A 216 2.48 -2.05 12.17
N SER A 217 3.14 -2.21 11.02
CA SER A 217 3.67 -1.09 10.24
C SER A 217 2.70 -0.73 9.12
N ALA A 218 2.34 0.55 9.00
CA ALA A 218 1.49 1.07 7.93
C ALA A 218 1.84 2.52 7.60
N ARG A 219 1.48 2.96 6.38
CA ARG A 219 1.64 4.36 5.96
C ARG A 219 0.67 5.25 6.76
N ILE A 220 1.08 6.47 7.07
CA ILE A 220 0.20 7.40 7.80
C ILE A 220 -1.05 7.74 6.98
N MET A 221 -0.90 8.02 5.67
CA MET A 221 -2.02 8.36 4.80
C MET A 221 -3.08 7.24 4.67
N THR A 222 -2.69 5.96 4.76
CA THR A 222 -3.65 4.84 4.67
C THR A 222 -4.51 4.73 5.93
N ARG A 223 -4.02 5.27 7.05
CA ARG A 223 -4.71 5.29 8.33
C ARG A 223 -5.67 6.46 8.44
N THR A 224 -5.26 7.65 7.97
CA THR A 224 -6.04 8.90 8.09
C THR A 224 -7.08 9.07 6.97
N ARG A 225 -6.68 8.88 5.70
CA ARG A 225 -7.56 9.05 4.53
C ARG A 225 -8.15 7.75 4.03
N GLY A 226 -7.40 6.65 4.14
CA GLY A 226 -7.81 5.34 3.63
C GLY A 226 -8.70 4.51 4.57
N GLY A 227 -9.02 5.02 5.77
CA GLY A 227 -9.88 4.32 6.74
C GLY A 227 -9.30 3.00 7.27
N GLY A 228 -8.03 2.69 7.02
CA GLY A 228 -7.44 1.41 7.37
C GLY A 228 -7.40 1.20 8.89
N GLY A 229 -8.07 0.15 9.39
CA GLY A 229 -8.14 -0.23 10.80
C GLY A 229 -6.96 -1.10 11.28
N CYS A 230 -7.06 -1.61 12.52
CA CYS A 230 -6.10 -2.59 13.04
C CYS A 230 -6.27 -3.92 12.26
N PRO A 231 -5.24 -4.44 11.58
CA PRO A 231 -5.38 -5.61 10.72
C PRO A 231 -5.75 -6.89 11.49
N PHE A 232 -5.39 -6.96 12.77
CA PHE A 232 -5.76 -8.06 13.65
C PHE A 232 -7.24 -7.99 14.03
N CYS A 233 -7.74 -6.81 14.42
CA CYS A 233 -9.16 -6.61 14.73
C CYS A 233 -10.09 -6.88 13.54
N MET A 234 -9.58 -6.69 12.31
CA MET A 234 -10.33 -6.93 11.06
C MET A 234 -10.12 -8.35 10.51
N ASN A 235 -9.50 -9.26 11.27
CA ASN A 235 -9.20 -10.64 10.85
C ASN A 235 -8.32 -10.78 9.60
N GLN A 236 -7.61 -9.71 9.21
CA GLN A 236 -6.66 -9.71 8.07
C GLN A 236 -5.29 -10.28 8.46
N LYS A 237 -4.95 -10.25 9.76
CA LYS A 237 -3.77 -10.90 10.33
C LYS A 237 -4.17 -11.74 11.54
N VAL A 238 -3.52 -12.89 11.70
CA VAL A 238 -3.70 -13.73 12.88
C VAL A 238 -3.05 -13.12 14.12
N SER A 239 -3.73 -13.28 15.24
CA SER A 239 -3.37 -12.83 16.59
C SER A 239 -3.95 -13.83 17.58
N VAL A 240 -3.37 -13.85 18.78
CA VAL A 240 -3.91 -14.64 19.90
C VAL A 240 -5.37 -14.29 20.21
N THR A 241 -5.81 -13.07 19.89
CA THR A 241 -7.19 -12.60 20.17
C THR A 241 -8.20 -12.98 19.09
N ASN A 242 -7.78 -13.45 17.91
CA ASN A 242 -8.67 -13.66 16.76
C ASN A 242 -8.44 -14.98 16.00
N SER A 243 -7.51 -15.80 16.49
CA SER A 243 -7.24 -17.11 15.89
C SER A 243 -8.49 -17.99 15.92
N LEU A 244 -8.57 -18.95 14.99
CA LEU A 244 -9.65 -19.94 14.97
C LEU A 244 -9.70 -20.73 16.29
N ALA A 245 -8.52 -21.05 16.85
CA ALA A 245 -8.39 -21.70 18.15
C ALA A 245 -9.10 -20.91 19.27
N THR A 246 -8.91 -19.59 19.30
CA THR A 246 -9.49 -18.71 20.33
C THR A 246 -10.98 -18.47 20.10
N GLY A 247 -11.38 -18.17 18.87
CA GLY A 247 -12.74 -17.70 18.56
C GLY A 247 -13.77 -18.80 18.31
N HIS A 248 -13.33 -20.01 17.93
CA HIS A 248 -14.24 -21.09 17.52
C HIS A 248 -13.76 -22.49 17.98
N PRO A 249 -13.66 -22.75 19.30
CA PRO A 249 -13.20 -24.03 19.83
C PRO A 249 -14.03 -25.23 19.33
N GLU A 250 -15.34 -25.07 19.13
CA GLU A 250 -16.20 -26.13 18.59
C GLU A 250 -15.90 -26.50 17.13
N VAL A 251 -15.42 -25.53 16.33
CA VAL A 251 -14.98 -25.77 14.96
C VAL A 251 -13.60 -26.46 14.98
N VAL A 252 -12.74 -26.09 15.94
CA VAL A 252 -11.40 -26.68 16.12
C VAL A 252 -11.48 -28.17 16.44
N LYS A 253 -12.50 -28.63 17.18
CA LYS A 253 -12.76 -30.06 17.42
C LYS A 253 -12.93 -30.86 16.12
N GLN A 254 -13.29 -30.19 15.02
CA GLN A 254 -13.45 -30.82 13.71
C GLN A 254 -12.21 -30.63 12.83
N TRP A 255 -11.13 -30.02 13.32
CA TRP A 255 -9.88 -29.91 12.58
C TRP A 255 -9.28 -31.29 12.38
N HIS A 256 -8.88 -31.63 11.15
CA HIS A 256 -8.30 -32.93 10.90
C HIS A 256 -6.93 -33.07 11.61
N PRO A 257 -6.67 -34.16 12.35
CA PRO A 257 -5.48 -34.30 13.19
C PRO A 257 -4.15 -34.33 12.41
N THR A 258 -4.11 -34.98 11.24
CA THR A 258 -2.85 -35.22 10.49
C THR A 258 -2.78 -34.61 9.09
N LYS A 259 -3.91 -34.34 8.41
CA LYS A 259 -3.94 -33.92 7.00
C LYS A 259 -3.66 -32.43 6.73
N ASN A 260 -3.46 -31.61 7.76
CA ASN A 260 -3.19 -30.18 7.61
C ASN A 260 -1.70 -29.81 7.73
N GLY A 261 -0.81 -30.81 7.79
CA GLY A 261 0.63 -30.61 7.87
C GLY A 261 1.02 -29.77 9.08
N LYS A 262 1.78 -28.70 8.86
CA LYS A 262 2.23 -27.78 9.92
C LYS A 262 1.20 -26.72 10.31
N LEU A 263 0.13 -26.54 9.54
CA LEU A 263 -0.87 -25.50 9.78
C LEU A 263 -1.75 -25.88 10.98
N LYS A 264 -1.75 -25.04 12.02
CA LYS A 264 -2.55 -25.25 13.23
C LYS A 264 -3.72 -24.27 13.30
N PRO A 265 -4.80 -24.59 14.04
CA PRO A 265 -5.92 -23.68 14.23
C PRO A 265 -5.54 -22.30 14.81
N LYS A 266 -4.44 -22.21 15.56
CA LYS A 266 -3.94 -20.94 16.10
C LYS A 266 -3.30 -20.03 15.03
N ASP A 267 -2.97 -20.57 13.85
CA ASP A 267 -2.23 -19.87 12.79
C ASP A 267 -3.17 -19.24 11.74
N VAL A 268 -4.49 -19.45 11.86
CA VAL A 268 -5.50 -18.93 10.94
C VAL A 268 -6.57 -18.15 11.68
N THR A 269 -7.14 -17.12 11.04
CA THR A 269 -8.31 -16.41 11.57
C THR A 269 -9.60 -17.10 11.17
N SER A 270 -10.70 -16.76 11.84
CA SER A 270 -12.03 -17.24 11.46
C SER A 270 -12.45 -16.82 10.05
N ALA A 271 -11.93 -15.72 9.50
CA ALA A 271 -12.22 -15.24 8.16
C ALA A 271 -11.29 -15.83 7.07
N SER A 272 -10.38 -16.75 7.43
CA SER A 272 -9.38 -17.27 6.51
C SER A 272 -9.99 -18.03 5.33
N THR A 273 -9.46 -17.75 4.14
CA THR A 273 -9.75 -18.48 2.89
C THR A 273 -8.86 -19.71 2.70
N SER A 274 -8.06 -20.10 3.70
CA SER A 274 -7.30 -21.36 3.66
C SER A 274 -8.24 -22.56 3.54
N LYS A 275 -8.02 -23.39 2.52
CA LYS A 275 -8.70 -24.67 2.34
C LYS A 275 -7.97 -25.74 3.17
N VAL A 276 -8.66 -26.30 4.14
CA VAL A 276 -8.10 -27.25 5.11
C VAL A 276 -8.96 -28.51 5.20
N TRP A 277 -8.37 -29.59 5.68
CA TRP A 277 -9.06 -30.83 5.97
C TRP A 277 -9.77 -30.76 7.32
N TRP A 278 -11.00 -31.24 7.32
CA TRP A 278 -11.88 -31.36 8.48
C TRP A 278 -12.23 -32.83 8.70
N LYS A 279 -12.52 -33.19 9.96
CA LYS A 279 -13.01 -34.48 10.38
C LYS A 279 -14.20 -34.28 11.32
N CYS A 280 -15.37 -34.82 10.98
CA CYS A 280 -16.54 -34.78 11.84
C CYS A 280 -16.50 -35.98 12.79
N PRO A 281 -16.76 -35.82 14.10
CA PRO A 281 -16.81 -36.96 15.03
C PRO A 281 -18.05 -37.86 14.83
N GLN A 282 -19.01 -37.46 14.00
CA GLN A 282 -20.26 -38.20 13.77
C GLN A 282 -20.10 -39.41 12.83
N GLY A 283 -18.95 -39.56 12.17
CA GLY A 283 -18.68 -40.71 11.33
C GLY A 283 -17.19 -40.90 11.05
N PRO A 284 -16.72 -42.15 10.97
CA PRO A 284 -15.29 -42.45 10.85
C PRO A 284 -14.69 -41.98 9.52
N ASP A 285 -15.50 -41.91 8.47
CA ASP A 285 -15.15 -41.50 7.11
C ASP A 285 -15.59 -40.06 6.78
N HIS A 286 -16.06 -39.29 7.78
CA HIS A 286 -16.49 -37.91 7.58
C HIS A 286 -15.29 -36.98 7.49
N GLU A 287 -14.53 -37.09 6.41
CA GLU A 287 -13.35 -36.27 6.15
C GLU A 287 -13.54 -35.47 4.85
N TRP A 288 -13.39 -34.16 4.91
CA TRP A 288 -13.58 -33.30 3.75
C TRP A 288 -12.70 -32.07 3.79
N GLN A 289 -12.48 -31.46 2.63
CA GLN A 289 -11.85 -30.15 2.53
C GLN A 289 -12.89 -29.05 2.44
N ALA A 290 -12.70 -27.97 3.20
CA ALA A 290 -13.48 -26.74 3.10
C ALA A 290 -12.63 -25.54 3.55
N LEU A 291 -13.05 -24.34 3.18
CA LEU A 291 -12.41 -23.11 3.65
C LEU A 291 -12.72 -22.90 5.14
N VAL A 292 -11.79 -22.29 5.89
CA VAL A 292 -12.02 -21.94 7.30
C VAL A 292 -13.24 -21.05 7.45
N LEU A 293 -13.36 -19.98 6.65
CA LEU A 293 -14.54 -19.09 6.68
C LEU A 293 -15.87 -19.80 6.42
N SER A 294 -15.84 -20.92 5.68
CA SER A 294 -17.06 -21.70 5.41
C SER A 294 -17.61 -22.30 6.70
N ARG A 295 -16.73 -22.70 7.62
CA ARG A 295 -17.09 -23.34 8.89
C ARG A 295 -17.48 -22.37 9.99
N THR A 296 -16.97 -21.15 9.93
CA THR A 296 -17.14 -20.11 10.94
C THR A 296 -18.19 -19.10 10.52
N THR A 297 -17.91 -18.27 9.51
CA THR A 297 -18.75 -17.15 9.08
C THR A 297 -19.96 -17.64 8.29
N LEU A 298 -19.76 -18.56 7.35
CA LEU A 298 -20.86 -19.12 6.54
C LEU A 298 -21.58 -20.29 7.23
N LYS A 299 -21.07 -20.76 8.38
CA LYS A 299 -21.66 -21.78 9.24
C LYS A 299 -22.06 -23.07 8.49
N THR A 300 -21.32 -23.48 7.47
CA THR A 300 -21.60 -24.73 6.76
C THR A 300 -21.12 -25.93 7.58
N GLY A 301 -22.01 -26.92 7.73
CA GLY A 301 -21.76 -28.15 8.50
C GLY A 301 -21.07 -29.27 7.72
N CYS A 302 -20.92 -30.43 8.36
CA CYS A 302 -20.36 -31.64 7.73
C CYS A 302 -21.22 -32.05 6.50
N PRO A 303 -20.63 -32.20 5.30
CA PRO A 303 -21.38 -32.56 4.09
C PRO A 303 -21.97 -33.97 4.13
N PHE A 304 -21.42 -34.86 4.95
CA PHE A 304 -21.92 -36.22 5.13
C PHE A 304 -23.15 -36.23 6.06
N CYS A 305 -23.10 -35.51 7.19
CA CYS A 305 -24.25 -35.38 8.10
C CYS A 305 -25.48 -34.76 7.41
N CYS A 306 -25.28 -33.82 6.48
CA CYS A 306 -26.39 -33.22 5.72
C CYS A 306 -26.69 -33.93 4.39
N ASN A 307 -26.25 -35.18 4.20
CA ASN A 307 -26.54 -36.03 3.04
C ASN A 307 -26.12 -35.45 1.67
N LYS A 308 -25.19 -34.47 1.65
CA LYS A 308 -24.59 -33.94 0.42
C LYS A 308 -23.47 -34.81 -0.14
N LYS A 309 -22.84 -35.63 0.72
CA LYS A 309 -21.85 -36.64 0.34
C LYS A 309 -22.22 -37.99 0.96
N LEU A 310 -21.95 -39.06 0.23
CA LEU A 310 -22.12 -40.43 0.71
C LEU A 310 -21.10 -40.77 1.79
N SER A 311 -21.54 -41.47 2.83
CA SER A 311 -20.73 -42.04 3.91
C SER A 311 -21.34 -43.37 4.33
N VAL A 312 -20.54 -44.22 4.97
CA VAL A 312 -21.01 -45.46 5.60
C VAL A 312 -22.12 -45.22 6.63
N THR A 313 -22.25 -44.01 7.18
CA THR A 313 -23.27 -43.68 8.19
C THR A 313 -24.57 -43.13 7.61
N ASN A 314 -24.62 -42.81 6.30
CA ASN A 314 -25.79 -42.16 5.69
C ASN A 314 -26.30 -42.84 4.42
N SER A 315 -25.73 -44.00 4.07
CA SER A 315 -26.19 -44.81 2.95
C SER A 315 -27.60 -45.35 3.18
N LEU A 316 -28.30 -45.76 2.12
CA LEU A 316 -29.63 -46.37 2.27
C LEU A 316 -29.57 -47.63 3.15
N THR A 317 -28.53 -48.45 2.98
CA THR A 317 -28.30 -49.64 3.83
C THR A 317 -28.16 -49.27 5.30
N ALA A 318 -27.39 -48.22 5.61
CA ALA A 318 -27.13 -47.82 6.99
C ALA A 318 -28.35 -47.20 7.67
N VAL A 319 -29.08 -46.32 6.96
CA VAL A 319 -30.20 -45.56 7.54
C VAL A 319 -31.51 -46.36 7.49
N ASN A 320 -31.72 -47.18 6.46
CA ASN A 320 -32.94 -47.96 6.32
C ASN A 320 -32.69 -49.35 5.69
N PRO A 321 -32.23 -50.33 6.51
CA PRO A 321 -32.02 -51.71 6.06
C PRO A 321 -33.26 -52.37 5.46
N LYS A 322 -34.47 -52.00 5.90
CA LYS A 322 -35.73 -52.54 5.38
C LYS A 322 -35.94 -52.13 3.91
N ALA A 323 -35.76 -50.85 3.62
CA ALA A 323 -35.82 -50.36 2.24
C ALA A 323 -34.68 -50.93 1.38
N ALA A 324 -33.48 -51.11 1.93
CA ALA A 324 -32.36 -51.74 1.22
C ALA A 324 -32.63 -53.21 0.86
N LYS A 325 -33.34 -53.97 1.70
CA LYS A 325 -33.76 -55.36 1.38
C LYS A 325 -34.76 -55.43 0.22
N GLU A 326 -35.52 -54.36 -0.03
CA GLU A 326 -36.44 -54.26 -1.17
C GLU A 326 -35.75 -53.74 -2.43
N TRP A 327 -34.42 -53.62 -2.45
CA TRP A 327 -33.70 -53.23 -3.65
C TRP A 327 -33.96 -54.22 -4.78
N HIS A 328 -34.29 -53.72 -5.97
CA HIS A 328 -34.54 -54.61 -7.09
C HIS A 328 -33.25 -55.34 -7.50
N PRO A 329 -33.26 -56.69 -7.67
CA PRO A 329 -32.05 -57.49 -7.88
C PRO A 329 -31.30 -57.19 -9.18
N THR A 330 -32.00 -56.84 -10.27
CA THR A 330 -31.38 -56.63 -11.60
C THR A 330 -31.58 -55.23 -12.21
N LYS A 331 -32.74 -54.58 -12.03
CA LYS A 331 -33.10 -53.30 -12.69
C LYS A 331 -32.28 -52.07 -12.27
N ASN A 332 -31.46 -52.16 -11.23
CA ASN A 332 -30.54 -51.09 -10.83
C ASN A 332 -29.12 -51.24 -11.40
N GLY A 333 -28.90 -52.26 -12.25
CA GLY A 333 -27.58 -52.57 -12.80
C GLY A 333 -26.57 -52.86 -11.70
N LYS A 334 -25.39 -52.23 -11.78
CA LYS A 334 -24.30 -52.40 -10.79
C LYS A 334 -24.48 -51.54 -9.52
N LEU A 335 -25.48 -50.67 -9.47
CA LEU A 335 -25.68 -49.75 -8.33
C LEU A 335 -26.24 -50.52 -7.12
N LYS A 336 -25.54 -50.42 -6.00
CA LYS A 336 -25.93 -51.05 -4.73
C LYS A 336 -26.54 -50.03 -3.75
N PRO A 337 -27.41 -50.45 -2.81
CA PRO A 337 -28.02 -49.57 -1.80
C PRO A 337 -27.03 -48.80 -0.91
N ASP A 338 -25.83 -49.32 -0.69
CA ASP A 338 -24.77 -48.68 0.09
C ASP A 338 -24.03 -47.58 -0.69
N GLN A 339 -24.25 -47.49 -2.01
CA GLN A 339 -23.59 -46.54 -2.92
C GLN A 339 -24.38 -45.25 -3.15
N LEU A 340 -25.38 -44.96 -2.32
CA LEU A 340 -26.21 -43.75 -2.39
C LEU A 340 -26.72 -43.35 -1.01
N THR A 341 -26.90 -42.04 -0.81
CA THR A 341 -27.44 -41.51 0.44
C THR A 341 -28.91 -41.87 0.57
N ALA A 342 -29.36 -42.13 1.80
CA ALA A 342 -30.77 -42.46 2.06
C ALA A 342 -31.74 -41.33 1.66
N LEU A 343 -31.25 -40.09 1.62
CA LEU A 343 -32.00 -38.89 1.23
C LEU A 343 -31.74 -38.42 -0.21
N THR A 344 -31.23 -39.28 -1.09
CA THR A 344 -31.11 -38.92 -2.51
C THR A 344 -32.47 -38.92 -3.22
N PHE A 345 -32.64 -38.00 -4.17
CA PHE A 345 -33.78 -37.98 -5.10
C PHE A 345 -33.56 -38.84 -6.35
N LYS A 346 -32.38 -39.47 -6.52
CA LYS A 346 -32.12 -40.37 -7.64
C LYS A 346 -33.14 -41.52 -7.64
N LYS A 347 -33.90 -41.65 -8.73
CA LYS A 347 -34.91 -42.71 -8.88
C LYS A 347 -34.25 -44.06 -9.15
N VAL A 348 -34.59 -45.06 -8.35
CA VAL A 348 -34.12 -46.45 -8.39
C VAL A 348 -35.31 -47.40 -8.30
N TRP A 349 -35.09 -48.66 -8.65
CA TRP A 349 -36.12 -49.70 -8.63
C TRP A 349 -36.14 -50.43 -7.29
N PHE A 350 -37.33 -50.62 -6.73
CA PHE A 350 -37.61 -51.46 -5.58
C PHE A 350 -38.55 -52.60 -5.98
N LYS A 351 -38.47 -53.71 -5.25
CA LYS A 351 -39.37 -54.86 -5.33
C LYS A 351 -39.92 -55.17 -3.94
N CYS A 352 -41.24 -55.18 -3.81
CA CYS A 352 -41.92 -55.34 -2.53
C CYS A 352 -41.76 -56.79 -2.09
N SER A 353 -41.23 -57.02 -0.89
CA SER A 353 -41.13 -58.36 -0.33
C SER A 353 -42.50 -58.97 0.01
N THR A 354 -43.53 -58.15 0.20
CA THR A 354 -44.88 -58.62 0.57
C THR A 354 -45.76 -58.99 -0.63
N CYS A 355 -45.80 -58.16 -1.67
CA CYS A 355 -46.71 -58.36 -2.81
C CYS A 355 -45.99 -58.53 -4.16
N GLY A 356 -44.65 -58.51 -4.18
CA GLY A 356 -43.86 -58.64 -5.40
C GLY A 356 -43.90 -57.42 -6.34
N HIS A 357 -44.72 -56.41 -6.05
CA HIS A 357 -44.82 -55.19 -6.87
C HIS A 357 -43.45 -54.54 -7.08
N GLU A 358 -43.15 -54.16 -8.32
CA GLU A 358 -41.91 -53.52 -8.71
C GLU A 358 -42.20 -52.07 -9.10
N TRP A 359 -41.53 -51.11 -8.47
CA TRP A 359 -41.77 -49.69 -8.74
C TRP A 359 -40.48 -48.88 -8.70
N ARG A 360 -40.52 -47.73 -9.39
CA ARG A 360 -39.39 -46.81 -9.49
C ARG A 360 -39.66 -45.55 -8.68
N THR A 361 -38.86 -45.31 -7.65
CA THR A 361 -38.96 -44.12 -6.78
C THR A 361 -37.60 -43.72 -6.23
N SER A 362 -37.50 -42.59 -5.52
CA SER A 362 -36.26 -42.23 -4.83
C SER A 362 -36.18 -42.88 -3.44
N PRO A 363 -34.97 -43.18 -2.95
CA PRO A 363 -34.74 -43.61 -1.57
C PRO A 363 -35.33 -42.65 -0.53
N GLN A 364 -35.23 -41.34 -0.75
CA GLN A 364 -35.83 -40.37 0.16
C GLN A 364 -37.34 -40.55 0.28
N LEU A 365 -38.03 -40.69 -0.86
CA LEU A 365 -39.47 -40.94 -0.86
C LEU A 365 -39.76 -42.32 -0.28
N ARG A 366 -39.01 -43.36 -0.63
CA ARG A 366 -39.21 -44.72 -0.07
C ARG A 366 -39.07 -44.76 1.45
N THR A 367 -38.16 -43.98 2.02
CA THR A 367 -37.85 -43.99 3.46
C THR A 367 -38.70 -43.02 4.27
N ALA A 368 -39.40 -42.08 3.62
CA ALA A 368 -40.34 -41.16 4.27
C ALA A 368 -41.59 -41.89 4.82
N ARG A 369 -42.16 -41.37 5.92
CA ARG A 369 -43.36 -41.93 6.55
C ARG A 369 -44.52 -41.96 5.54
N GLY A 370 -45.14 -43.12 5.32
CA GLY A 370 -46.33 -43.30 4.48
C GLY A 370 -46.07 -43.63 2.99
N TYR A 371 -44.80 -43.68 2.55
CA TYR A 371 -44.41 -43.89 1.15
C TYR A 371 -43.73 -45.26 0.93
N GLY A 372 -44.39 -46.34 1.39
CA GLY A 372 -44.01 -47.72 1.12
C GLY A 372 -44.36 -48.19 -0.29
N CYS A 373 -44.56 -49.50 -0.46
CA CYS A 373 -45.04 -50.06 -1.73
C CYS A 373 -46.39 -49.41 -2.12
N PRO A 374 -46.50 -48.76 -3.30
CA PRO A 374 -47.74 -48.12 -3.75
C PRO A 374 -48.91 -49.11 -3.85
N SER A 375 -48.65 -50.33 -4.35
CA SER A 375 -49.67 -51.38 -4.45
C SER A 375 -50.23 -51.78 -3.09
N CYS A 376 -49.37 -52.16 -2.13
CA CYS A 376 -49.82 -52.47 -0.75
C CYS A 376 -50.57 -51.31 -0.10
N ARG A 377 -50.15 -50.05 -0.34
CA ARG A 377 -50.85 -48.88 0.18
C ARG A 377 -52.25 -48.77 -0.44
N TYR A 378 -52.36 -48.90 -1.75
CA TYR A 378 -53.64 -48.88 -2.45
C TYR A 378 -54.56 -49.99 -1.95
N ASP A 379 -54.06 -51.22 -1.83
CA ASP A 379 -54.83 -52.34 -1.30
C ASP A 379 -55.32 -52.11 0.13
N LYS A 380 -54.47 -51.53 1.00
CA LYS A 380 -54.87 -51.18 2.37
C LYS A 380 -56.02 -50.16 2.37
N VAL A 381 -55.91 -49.09 1.58
CA VAL A 381 -56.95 -48.06 1.46
C VAL A 381 -58.24 -48.65 0.87
N ARG A 382 -58.13 -49.50 -0.15
CA ARG A 382 -59.27 -50.20 -0.76
C ARG A 382 -60.01 -51.07 0.26
N LYS A 383 -59.28 -51.80 1.11
CA LYS A 383 -59.87 -52.65 2.17
C LYS A 383 -60.59 -51.83 3.23
N ILE A 384 -60.01 -50.72 3.68
CA ILE A 384 -60.64 -49.80 4.65
C ILE A 384 -61.95 -49.26 4.08
N ARG A 385 -61.92 -48.69 2.86
CA ARG A 385 -63.14 -48.18 2.20
C ARG A 385 -64.23 -49.24 2.06
N LYS A 386 -63.86 -50.49 1.77
CA LYS A 386 -64.82 -51.59 1.67
C LYS A 386 -65.44 -51.94 3.03
N ALA A 387 -64.66 -51.88 4.12
CA ALA A 387 -65.16 -52.08 5.47
C ALA A 387 -66.09 -50.94 5.90
N ASP A 388 -65.69 -49.67 5.68
CA ASP A 388 -66.52 -48.49 5.96
C ASP A 388 -67.85 -48.54 5.20
N LEU A 389 -67.84 -48.98 3.94
CA LEU A 389 -69.06 -49.17 3.13
C LEU A 389 -69.92 -50.34 3.60
N ALA A 390 -69.33 -51.36 4.22
CA ALA A 390 -70.06 -52.50 4.76
C ALA A 390 -70.70 -52.17 6.12
N GLU A 391 -70.02 -51.39 6.96
CA GLU A 391 -70.54 -50.92 8.26
C GLU A 391 -71.64 -49.85 8.10
N ASN A 392 -71.60 -49.04 7.03
CA ASN A 392 -72.63 -48.04 6.73
C ASN A 392 -73.81 -48.58 5.89
N ARG A 393 -73.89 -49.90 5.65
CA ARG A 393 -75.07 -50.57 5.04
C ARG A 393 -75.99 -51.15 6.11
N VAL A 394 -76.39 -50.31 7.07
CA VAL A 394 -77.52 -50.63 7.96
C VAL A 394 -78.80 -50.18 7.27
N ASP A 395 -79.78 -51.09 7.21
CA ASP A 395 -81.04 -51.08 6.47
C ASP A 395 -81.76 -49.71 6.38
N TYR A 396 -82.22 -49.40 5.17
CA TYR A 396 -83.39 -48.54 4.91
C TYR A 396 -84.57 -49.40 4.55
#